data_AF-A0A3C1HD11-F1
#
_entry.id   AF-A0A3C1HD11-F1
#
_cell.length_a   1.000
_cell.length_b   1.000
_cell.length_c   1.000
_cell.angle_alpha   90.00
_cell.angle_beta   90.00
_cell.angle_gamma   90.00
#
_symmetry.space_group_name_H-M   'P 1'
#
loop_
_entity.id
_entity.type
_entity.pdbx_description
1 polymer ?
#
loop_
_entity_poly.entity_id
_entity_poly.type
_entity_poly.pdbx_seq_one_letter_code
_entity_poly.pdbx_strand_id
1 'polypeptide(L)'
;MVRGWGVRFLGETLAPGPETLRVLGVRARDREMGGRLEAAIALRRIETAGSLNPAQASPAPLPEAELRAALEHLVGASSADEDPALRGMIWGAFEPFLLRDRTNALALLRSAGDGGMPLSGELLSRSIRRIFGTREATAVDEALLLLGDLASESPQLCARGLQGMLQGQKGSKAWSGHKGIKRLLARLQETGNGELSASAQQVDALCGNPRAQSAILARISNPEAPEADRLRAILFTRVLPSDAARGTLLAALNATNSPALALASFGSLQEIGRPEEGVAVVGIWKGMAPVVRAAAIEGLAARPDWIPALLSGLESGEVAKGELTGNAIQDLRASPNPLVQARVTQLLGRE
;
A
#
# COMPACT_ATOMS: atom_id res chain seq x y z
N MET A 1 -7.26 -18.38 -36.68
CA MET A 1 -7.63 -17.95 -35.31
C MET A 1 -7.22 -19.05 -34.35
N VAL A 2 -6.25 -18.79 -33.46
CA VAL A 2 -5.80 -19.81 -32.48
C VAL A 2 -6.84 -19.89 -31.38
N ARG A 3 -7.40 -21.08 -31.14
CA ARG A 3 -8.37 -21.30 -30.05
C ARG A 3 -7.66 -21.24 -28.70
N GLY A 4 -8.39 -20.94 -27.63
CA GLY A 4 -7.79 -20.66 -26.32
C GLY A 4 -6.93 -21.76 -25.68
N TRP A 5 -7.18 -23.02 -26.05
CA TRP A 5 -6.37 -24.18 -25.68
C TRP A 5 -5.01 -24.17 -26.37
N GLY A 6 -4.91 -23.69 -27.62
CA GLY A 6 -3.64 -23.52 -28.32
C GLY A 6 -2.73 -22.46 -27.67
N VAL A 7 -3.31 -21.40 -27.11
CA VAL A 7 -2.57 -20.33 -26.42
C VAL A 7 -1.88 -20.86 -25.16
N ARG A 8 -2.53 -21.81 -24.45
CA ARG A 8 -1.93 -22.44 -23.27
C ARG A 8 -0.70 -23.26 -23.60
N PHE A 9 -0.72 -24.02 -24.70
CA PHE A 9 0.44 -24.80 -25.17
C PHE A 9 1.61 -23.90 -25.59
N LEU A 10 1.34 -22.73 -26.17
CA LEU A 10 2.39 -21.78 -26.50
C LEU A 10 3.14 -21.33 -25.23
N GLY A 11 2.43 -21.14 -24.11
CA GLY A 11 3.03 -20.83 -22.80
C GLY A 11 3.83 -21.96 -22.15
N GLU A 12 3.79 -23.18 -22.70
CA GLU A 12 4.59 -24.34 -22.23
C GLU A 12 5.94 -24.43 -22.92
N THR A 13 6.17 -23.59 -23.93
CA THR A 13 7.43 -23.57 -24.66
C THR A 13 8.50 -22.89 -23.80
N LEU A 14 9.51 -23.64 -23.36
CA LEU A 14 10.61 -23.14 -22.51
C LEU A 14 11.53 -22.13 -23.22
N ALA A 15 11.52 -22.11 -24.56
CA ALA A 15 12.29 -21.17 -25.39
C ALA A 15 11.41 -20.67 -26.55
N PRO A 16 10.46 -19.75 -26.30
CA PRO A 16 9.56 -19.28 -27.34
C PRO A 16 10.32 -18.44 -28.36
N GLY A 17 10.10 -18.73 -29.65
CA GLY A 17 10.59 -17.88 -30.73
C GLY A 17 9.77 -16.59 -30.87
N PRO A 18 10.25 -15.62 -31.68
CA PRO A 18 9.54 -14.37 -31.94
C PRO A 18 8.10 -14.56 -32.42
N GLU A 19 7.87 -15.57 -33.27
CA GLU A 19 6.54 -15.84 -33.81
C GLU A 19 5.53 -16.27 -32.74
N THR A 20 5.97 -17.07 -31.77
CA THR A 20 5.15 -17.45 -30.61
C THR A 20 4.68 -16.21 -29.85
N LEU A 21 5.60 -15.27 -29.59
CA LEU A 21 5.28 -14.03 -28.88
C LEU A 21 4.40 -13.10 -29.71
N ARG A 22 4.54 -13.06 -31.04
CA ARG A 22 3.61 -12.30 -31.90
C ARG A 22 2.20 -12.87 -31.86
N VAL A 23 2.03 -14.19 -31.89
CA VAL A 23 0.72 -14.83 -31.74
C VAL A 23 0.10 -14.49 -30.38
N LEU A 24 0.89 -14.53 -29.30
CA LEU A 24 0.43 -14.09 -27.98
C LEU A 24 0.09 -12.60 -27.97
N GLY A 25 0.86 -11.76 -28.65
CA GLY A 25 0.60 -10.32 -28.80
C GLY A 25 -0.69 -10.01 -29.54
N VAL A 26 -1.11 -10.85 -30.50
CA VAL A 26 -2.44 -10.76 -31.13
C VAL A 26 -3.54 -11.11 -30.12
N ARG A 27 -3.36 -12.20 -29.37
CA ARG A 27 -4.33 -12.63 -28.35
C ARG A 27 -4.42 -11.66 -27.16
N ALA A 28 -3.33 -10.96 -26.85
CA ALA A 28 -3.30 -9.92 -25.83
C ALA A 28 -4.22 -8.73 -26.16
N ARG A 29 -4.54 -8.52 -27.44
CA ARG A 29 -5.48 -7.48 -27.92
C ARG A 29 -6.90 -8.00 -28.12
N ASP A 30 -7.21 -9.22 -27.66
CA ASP A 30 -8.54 -9.78 -27.89
C ASP A 30 -9.62 -8.88 -27.29
N ARG A 31 -10.77 -8.79 -27.96
CA ARG A 31 -11.92 -8.03 -27.47
C ARG A 31 -12.50 -8.69 -26.22
N GLU A 32 -12.50 -10.02 -26.19
CA GLU A 32 -12.98 -10.79 -25.04
C GLU A 32 -11.90 -10.92 -23.97
N MET A 33 -12.27 -10.64 -22.72
CA MET A 33 -11.41 -10.78 -21.55
C MET A 33 -10.79 -12.18 -21.46
N GLY A 34 -11.54 -13.23 -21.84
CA GLY A 34 -11.03 -14.61 -21.83
C GLY A 34 -9.79 -14.80 -22.70
N GLY A 35 -9.72 -14.14 -23.87
CA GLY A 35 -8.53 -14.19 -24.71
C GLY A 35 -7.34 -13.46 -24.09
N ARG A 36 -7.58 -12.26 -23.54
CA ARG A 36 -6.55 -11.50 -22.82
C ARG A 36 -6.01 -12.27 -21.61
N LEU A 37 -6.88 -12.94 -20.86
CA LEU A 37 -6.50 -13.76 -19.71
C LEU A 37 -5.62 -14.94 -20.12
N GLU A 38 -5.95 -15.63 -21.21
CA GLU A 38 -5.11 -16.72 -21.73
C GLU A 38 -3.74 -16.22 -22.19
N ALA A 39 -3.68 -15.05 -22.84
CA ALA A 39 -2.42 -14.42 -23.20
C ALA A 39 -1.59 -14.06 -21.95
N ALA A 40 -2.22 -13.47 -20.93
CA ALA A 40 -1.57 -13.14 -19.66
C ALA A 40 -0.99 -14.39 -18.96
N ILE A 41 -1.74 -15.49 -18.93
CA ILE A 41 -1.28 -16.78 -18.37
C ILE A 41 -0.09 -17.31 -19.16
N ALA A 42 -0.16 -17.31 -20.49
CA ALA A 42 0.91 -17.82 -21.34
C ALA A 42 2.19 -16.98 -21.22
N LEU A 43 2.06 -15.66 -21.26
CA LEU A 43 3.18 -14.73 -21.07
C LEU A 43 3.81 -14.89 -19.69
N ARG A 44 3.00 -15.00 -18.63
CA ARG A 44 3.50 -15.30 -17.27
C ARG A 44 4.32 -16.58 -17.23
N ARG A 45 3.83 -17.67 -17.83
CA ARG A 45 4.56 -18.96 -17.82
C ARG A 45 5.89 -18.87 -18.57
N ILE A 46 5.91 -18.18 -19.71
CA ILE A 46 7.14 -17.91 -20.47
C ILE A 46 8.12 -17.11 -19.61
N GLU A 47 7.64 -16.02 -19.03
CA GLU A 47 8.41 -15.09 -18.21
C GLU A 47 8.97 -15.72 -16.93
N THR A 48 8.31 -16.74 -16.37
CA THR A 48 8.77 -17.45 -15.17
C THR A 48 9.38 -18.82 -15.45
N ALA A 49 9.53 -19.22 -16.73
CA ALA A 49 9.90 -20.58 -17.13
C ALA A 49 9.04 -21.67 -16.46
N GLY A 50 7.74 -21.39 -16.26
CA GLY A 50 6.80 -22.27 -15.58
C GLY A 50 6.87 -22.27 -14.06
N SER A 51 7.76 -21.46 -13.45
CA SER A 51 7.83 -21.32 -11.99
C SER A 51 6.52 -20.76 -11.43
N LEU A 52 6.10 -21.32 -10.30
CA LEU A 52 4.97 -20.79 -9.53
C LEU A 52 5.34 -19.48 -8.82
N ASN A 53 6.63 -19.20 -8.62
CA ASN A 53 7.09 -17.95 -8.04
C ASN A 53 7.07 -16.83 -9.09
N PRO A 54 6.15 -15.84 -8.99
CA PRO A 54 6.07 -14.74 -9.97
C PRO A 54 7.27 -13.78 -9.89
N ALA A 55 8.06 -13.84 -8.83
CA ALA A 55 9.26 -13.02 -8.68
C ALA A 55 10.52 -13.67 -9.28
N GLN A 56 10.38 -14.81 -9.98
CA GLN A 56 11.47 -15.49 -10.65
C GLN A 56 11.36 -15.26 -12.15
N ALA A 57 12.39 -14.64 -12.74
CA ALA A 57 12.50 -14.51 -14.18
C ALA A 57 13.08 -15.78 -14.82
N SER A 58 12.64 -16.07 -16.05
CA SER A 58 13.20 -17.12 -16.88
C SER A 58 14.70 -16.86 -17.08
N PRO A 59 15.56 -17.86 -16.87
CA PRO A 59 16.99 -17.73 -17.12
C PRO A 59 17.34 -17.81 -18.62
N ALA A 60 16.39 -18.23 -19.46
CA ALA A 60 16.59 -18.34 -20.90
C ALA A 60 16.43 -16.97 -21.59
N PRO A 61 17.22 -16.67 -22.63
CA PRO A 61 17.03 -15.46 -23.43
C PRO A 61 15.66 -15.48 -24.11
N LEU A 62 14.93 -14.38 -24.03
CA LEU A 62 13.63 -14.20 -24.67
C LEU A 62 13.72 -13.15 -25.78
N PRO A 63 12.88 -13.23 -26.83
CA PRO A 63 12.74 -12.14 -27.80
C PRO A 63 12.09 -10.90 -27.15
N GLU A 64 12.93 -10.05 -26.52
CA GLU A 64 12.46 -8.93 -25.68
C GLU A 64 11.59 -7.92 -26.43
N ALA A 65 11.83 -7.70 -27.72
CA ALA A 65 11.05 -6.77 -28.53
C ALA A 65 9.60 -7.24 -28.70
N GLU A 66 9.40 -8.50 -29.11
CA GLU A 66 8.08 -9.11 -29.24
C GLU A 66 7.38 -9.28 -27.90
N LEU A 67 8.14 -9.59 -26.85
CA LEU A 67 7.62 -9.75 -25.49
C LEU A 67 7.11 -8.41 -24.93
N ARG A 68 7.91 -7.34 -25.06
CA ARG A 68 7.49 -5.98 -24.73
C ARG A 68 6.23 -5.60 -25.50
N ALA A 69 6.18 -5.85 -26.81
CA ALA A 69 5.01 -5.56 -27.63
C ALA A 69 3.76 -6.34 -27.14
N ALA A 70 3.91 -7.62 -26.80
CA ALA A 70 2.81 -8.42 -26.28
C ALA A 70 2.31 -7.90 -24.92
N LEU A 71 3.21 -7.47 -24.03
CA LEU A 71 2.85 -6.84 -22.76
C LEU A 71 2.19 -5.48 -22.96
N GLU A 72 2.68 -4.64 -23.88
CA GLU A 72 2.08 -3.35 -24.25
C GLU A 72 0.64 -3.53 -24.71
N HIS A 73 0.42 -4.51 -25.58
CA HIS A 73 -0.90 -4.85 -26.06
C HIS A 73 -1.82 -5.30 -24.94
N LEU A 74 -1.31 -6.15 -24.05
CA LEU A 74 -2.09 -6.69 -22.94
C LEU A 74 -2.49 -5.60 -21.96
N VAL A 75 -1.55 -4.73 -21.57
CA VAL A 75 -1.79 -3.60 -20.67
C VAL A 75 -2.75 -2.59 -21.31
N GLY A 76 -2.52 -2.24 -22.58
CA GLY A 76 -3.37 -1.28 -23.29
C GLY A 76 -4.80 -1.78 -23.50
N ALA A 77 -4.98 -3.04 -23.92
CA ALA A 77 -6.29 -3.63 -24.16
C ALA A 77 -7.06 -3.97 -22.87
N SER A 78 -6.35 -4.06 -21.73
CA SER A 78 -6.93 -4.38 -20.42
C SER A 78 -6.95 -3.19 -19.45
N SER A 79 -6.74 -1.96 -19.93
CA SER A 79 -6.57 -0.78 -19.08
C SER A 79 -7.73 -0.57 -18.10
N ALA A 80 -8.95 -0.74 -18.60
CA ALA A 80 -10.21 -0.57 -17.86
C ALA A 80 -10.75 -1.87 -17.22
N ASP A 81 -10.09 -3.03 -17.40
CA ASP A 81 -10.59 -4.28 -16.83
C ASP A 81 -10.41 -4.27 -15.30
N GLU A 82 -11.46 -4.66 -14.56
CA GLU A 82 -11.45 -4.71 -13.09
C GLU A 82 -11.32 -6.13 -12.52
N ASP A 83 -11.34 -7.17 -13.37
CA ASP A 83 -11.25 -8.55 -12.95
C ASP A 83 -9.95 -8.84 -12.18
N PRO A 84 -10.02 -9.26 -10.90
CA PRO A 84 -8.83 -9.47 -10.08
C PRO A 84 -7.91 -10.58 -10.60
N ALA A 85 -8.48 -11.61 -11.25
CA ALA A 85 -7.70 -12.71 -11.78
C ALA A 85 -6.87 -12.27 -12.98
N LEU A 86 -7.47 -11.53 -13.92
CA LEU A 86 -6.76 -10.94 -15.05
C LEU A 86 -5.67 -9.99 -14.59
N ARG A 87 -5.96 -9.03 -13.69
CA ARG A 87 -4.96 -8.10 -13.15
C ARG A 87 -3.80 -8.83 -12.47
N GLY A 88 -4.11 -9.86 -11.70
CA GLY A 88 -3.11 -10.72 -11.06
C GLY A 88 -2.21 -11.44 -12.07
N MET A 89 -2.78 -11.95 -13.16
CA MET A 89 -2.00 -12.60 -14.23
C MET A 89 -1.16 -11.60 -15.03
N ILE A 90 -1.68 -10.41 -15.31
CA ILE A 90 -0.92 -9.34 -15.98
C ILE A 90 0.29 -8.93 -15.11
N TRP A 91 0.09 -8.69 -13.81
CA TRP A 91 1.20 -8.44 -12.89
C TRP A 91 2.20 -9.60 -12.90
N GLY A 92 1.72 -10.84 -12.84
CA GLY A 92 2.58 -12.02 -12.86
C GLY A 92 3.39 -12.20 -14.14
N ALA A 93 2.94 -11.65 -15.28
CA ALA A 93 3.71 -11.59 -16.51
C ALA A 93 4.65 -10.38 -16.56
N PHE A 94 4.22 -9.24 -16.02
CA PHE A 94 4.98 -7.98 -16.04
C PHE A 94 6.13 -7.96 -15.02
N GLU A 95 5.96 -8.55 -13.84
CA GLU A 95 6.97 -8.51 -12.77
C GLU A 95 8.30 -9.16 -13.19
N PRO A 96 8.35 -10.36 -13.77
CA PRO A 96 9.60 -10.93 -14.26
C PRO A 96 10.27 -10.07 -15.34
N PHE A 97 9.47 -9.47 -16.24
CA PHE A 97 9.96 -8.54 -17.25
C PHE A 97 10.63 -7.32 -16.60
N LEU A 98 10.01 -6.73 -15.58
CA LEU A 98 10.58 -5.63 -14.80
C LEU A 98 11.91 -5.99 -14.16
N LEU A 99 12.05 -7.23 -13.65
CA LEU A 99 13.27 -7.70 -13.01
C LEU A 99 14.40 -7.96 -14.01
N ARG A 100 14.08 -8.35 -15.24
CA ARG A 100 15.05 -8.64 -16.31
C ARG A 100 15.46 -7.39 -17.09
N ASP A 101 14.48 -6.57 -17.51
CA ASP A 101 14.68 -5.35 -18.29
C ASP A 101 13.82 -4.21 -17.75
N ARG A 102 14.33 -3.62 -16.66
CA ARG A 102 13.67 -2.54 -15.94
C ARG A 102 13.45 -1.30 -16.80
N THR A 103 14.40 -0.95 -17.65
CA THR A 103 14.31 0.22 -18.53
C THR A 103 13.12 0.11 -19.47
N ASN A 104 12.99 -1.02 -20.17
CA ASN A 104 11.88 -1.22 -21.09
C ASN A 104 10.54 -1.41 -20.38
N ALA A 105 10.52 -2.07 -19.21
CA ALA A 105 9.30 -2.19 -18.40
C ALA A 105 8.78 -0.82 -17.93
N LEU A 106 9.68 0.06 -17.47
CA LEU A 106 9.33 1.42 -17.06
C LEU A 106 8.91 2.31 -18.26
N ALA A 107 9.58 2.15 -19.42
CA ALA A 107 9.21 2.85 -20.64
C ALA A 107 7.81 2.45 -21.15
N LEU A 108 7.44 1.17 -21.03
CA LEU A 108 6.09 0.68 -21.32
C LEU A 108 5.03 1.39 -20.48
N LEU A 109 5.25 1.50 -19.17
CA LEU A 109 4.31 2.18 -18.28
C LEU A 109 4.22 3.68 -18.58
N ARG A 110 5.35 4.31 -18.94
CA ARG A 110 5.36 5.71 -19.40
C ARG A 110 4.55 5.91 -20.67
N SER A 111 4.66 5.00 -21.64
CA SER A 111 3.93 5.11 -22.91
C SER A 111 2.42 4.91 -22.73
N ALA A 112 2.02 4.06 -21.78
CA ALA A 112 0.63 3.89 -21.40
C ALA A 112 0.03 5.18 -20.80
N GLY A 113 0.83 5.91 -20.01
CA GLY A 113 0.44 7.18 -19.40
C GLY A 113 -0.84 7.11 -18.58
N ASP A 114 -1.50 8.25 -18.43
CA ASP A 114 -2.81 8.36 -17.76
C ASP A 114 -3.91 7.57 -18.51
N GLY A 115 -3.81 7.41 -19.83
CA GLY A 115 -4.76 6.66 -20.65
C GLY A 115 -4.79 5.14 -20.38
N GLY A 116 -3.72 4.60 -19.80
CA GLY A 116 -3.63 3.19 -19.39
C GLY A 116 -4.24 2.88 -18.01
N MET A 117 -4.76 3.89 -17.31
CA MET A 117 -5.34 3.74 -15.97
C MET A 117 -6.71 3.04 -16.03
N PRO A 118 -7.11 2.32 -14.94
CA PRO A 118 -6.42 2.15 -13.67
C PRO A 118 -5.26 1.13 -13.67
N LEU A 119 -5.17 0.24 -14.66
CA LEU A 119 -4.19 -0.86 -14.66
C LEU A 119 -2.74 -0.35 -14.65
N SER A 120 -2.38 0.62 -15.50
CA SER A 120 -1.01 1.17 -15.57
C SER A 120 -0.55 1.73 -14.21
N GLY A 121 -1.45 2.37 -13.47
CA GLY A 121 -1.17 2.90 -12.12
C GLY A 121 -1.01 1.81 -11.07
N GLU A 122 -1.75 0.71 -11.17
CA GLU A 122 -1.53 -0.46 -10.30
C GLU A 122 -0.15 -1.07 -10.58
N LEU A 123 0.18 -1.30 -11.85
CA LEU A 123 1.47 -1.84 -12.25
C LEU A 123 2.61 -0.93 -11.80
N LEU A 124 2.55 0.38 -12.09
CA LEU A 124 3.58 1.34 -11.68
C LEU A 124 3.74 1.40 -10.17
N SER A 125 2.64 1.46 -9.41
CA SER A 125 2.73 1.48 -7.94
C SER A 125 3.45 0.23 -7.42
N ARG A 126 3.13 -0.95 -7.94
CA ARG A 126 3.80 -2.21 -7.55
C ARG A 126 5.27 -2.24 -7.99
N SER A 127 5.58 -1.78 -9.20
CA SER A 127 6.95 -1.69 -9.72
C SER A 127 7.83 -0.79 -8.87
N ILE A 128 7.39 0.43 -8.58
CA ILE A 128 8.15 1.37 -7.77
C ILE A 128 8.30 0.84 -6.34
N ARG A 129 7.25 0.26 -5.76
CA ARG A 129 7.31 -0.40 -4.43
C ARG A 129 8.38 -1.51 -4.41
N ARG A 130 8.42 -2.34 -5.45
CA ARG A 130 9.39 -3.44 -5.60
C ARG A 130 10.81 -2.91 -5.69
N ILE A 131 11.05 -1.92 -6.56
CA ILE A 131 12.36 -1.27 -6.76
C ILE A 131 12.87 -0.65 -5.46
N PHE A 132 12.06 0.13 -4.75
CA PHE A 132 12.46 0.70 -3.46
C PHE A 132 12.76 -0.38 -2.40
N GLY A 133 12.10 -1.54 -2.51
CA GLY A 133 12.34 -2.70 -1.67
C GLY A 133 13.67 -3.42 -1.93
N THR A 134 14.24 -3.36 -3.14
CA THR A 134 15.53 -4.02 -3.46
C THR A 134 16.72 -3.33 -2.82
N ARG A 135 16.58 -2.03 -2.50
CA ARG A 135 17.65 -1.16 -1.99
C ARG A 135 18.82 -0.95 -2.95
N GLU A 136 18.61 -1.18 -4.24
CA GLU A 136 19.61 -0.96 -5.27
C GLU A 136 19.56 0.50 -5.76
N ALA A 137 20.67 1.23 -5.61
CA ALA A 137 20.71 2.67 -5.88
C ALA A 137 20.45 3.02 -7.35
N THR A 138 21.06 2.28 -8.28
CA THR A 138 20.84 2.39 -9.74
C THR A 138 19.36 2.20 -10.07
N ALA A 139 18.72 1.21 -9.44
CA ALA A 139 17.32 0.94 -9.70
C ALA A 139 16.39 2.05 -9.20
N VAL A 140 16.69 2.58 -8.02
CA VAL A 140 15.97 3.71 -7.45
C VAL A 140 16.18 4.98 -8.27
N ASP A 141 17.39 5.27 -8.75
CA ASP A 141 17.65 6.45 -9.57
C ASP A 141 16.85 6.45 -10.89
N GLU A 142 16.78 5.32 -11.59
CA GLU A 142 15.96 5.20 -12.81
C GLU A 142 14.46 5.35 -12.52
N ALA A 143 13.97 4.77 -11.42
CA ALA A 143 12.60 4.97 -10.98
C ALA A 143 12.30 6.45 -10.68
N LEU A 144 13.22 7.15 -10.01
CA LEU A 144 13.09 8.58 -9.70
C LEU A 144 13.13 9.45 -10.96
N LEU A 145 13.96 9.10 -11.95
CA LEU A 145 13.99 9.77 -13.26
C LEU A 145 12.63 9.63 -13.97
N LEU A 146 12.07 8.41 -14.02
CA LEU A 146 10.74 8.18 -14.59
C LEU A 146 9.68 9.03 -13.88
N LEU A 147 9.64 9.01 -12.54
CA LEU A 147 8.64 9.78 -11.78
C LEU A 147 8.76 11.28 -12.03
N GLY A 148 9.98 11.79 -12.19
CA GLY A 148 10.22 13.17 -12.57
C GLY A 148 9.61 13.51 -13.93
N ASP A 149 9.78 12.63 -14.93
CA ASP A 149 9.21 12.82 -16.26
C ASP A 149 7.68 12.74 -16.25
N LEU A 150 7.13 11.75 -15.56
CA LEU A 150 5.69 11.57 -15.41
C LEU A 150 5.01 12.75 -14.70
N ALA A 151 5.74 13.49 -13.85
CA ALA A 151 5.17 14.64 -13.13
C ALA A 151 4.57 15.69 -14.09
N SER A 152 5.16 15.86 -15.28
CA SER A 152 4.66 16.77 -16.31
C SER A 152 3.84 16.06 -17.39
N GLU A 153 4.18 14.82 -17.73
CA GLU A 153 3.57 14.08 -18.85
C GLU A 153 2.27 13.35 -18.48
N SER A 154 2.17 12.83 -17.26
CA SER A 154 1.05 11.99 -16.81
C SER A 154 0.92 12.11 -15.28
N PRO A 155 0.35 13.22 -14.77
CA PRO A 155 0.32 13.51 -13.35
C PRO A 155 -0.43 12.46 -12.52
N GLN A 156 -1.49 11.85 -13.06
CA GLN A 156 -2.25 10.84 -12.31
C GLN A 156 -1.43 9.56 -12.14
N LEU A 157 -0.74 9.13 -13.20
CA LEU A 157 0.19 8.01 -13.15
C LEU A 157 1.37 8.30 -12.23
N CYS A 158 1.94 9.52 -12.27
CA CYS A 158 3.00 9.94 -11.35
C CYS A 158 2.57 9.79 -9.88
N ALA A 159 1.35 10.24 -9.54
CA ALA A 159 0.81 10.11 -8.18
C ALA A 159 0.74 8.64 -7.72
N ARG A 160 0.37 7.70 -8.60
CA ARG A 160 0.39 6.25 -8.30
C ARG A 160 1.80 5.72 -8.08
N GLY A 161 2.77 6.19 -8.86
CA GLY A 161 4.18 5.87 -8.66
C GLY A 161 4.72 6.36 -7.31
N LEU A 162 4.38 7.59 -6.91
CA LEU A 162 4.72 8.15 -5.60
C LEU A 162 4.10 7.32 -4.46
N GLN A 163 2.87 6.84 -4.61
CA GLN A 163 2.27 5.91 -3.65
C GLN A 163 3.07 4.60 -3.54
N GLY A 164 3.54 4.05 -4.67
CA GLY A 164 4.45 2.91 -4.69
C GLY A 164 5.75 3.17 -3.92
N MET A 165 6.35 4.34 -4.12
CA MET A 165 7.55 4.78 -3.40
C MET A 165 7.34 4.79 -1.88
N LEU A 166 6.24 5.41 -1.41
CA LEU A 166 5.89 5.47 0.02
C LEU A 166 5.73 4.07 0.62
N GLN A 167 5.05 3.15 -0.09
CA GLN A 167 4.87 1.77 0.35
C GLN A 167 6.16 0.95 0.33
N GLY A 168 7.07 1.22 -0.61
CA GLY A 168 8.34 0.51 -0.76
C GLY A 168 9.34 0.87 0.32
N GLN A 169 9.37 2.13 0.74
CA GLN A 169 10.32 2.61 1.75
C GLN A 169 10.00 2.13 3.17
N LYS A 170 8.73 1.83 3.51
CA LYS A 170 8.28 1.28 4.81
C LYS A 170 8.91 1.98 6.05
N GLY A 171 9.02 3.31 6.01
CA GLY A 171 9.64 4.09 7.10
C GLY A 171 11.17 3.94 7.23
N SER A 172 11.83 3.28 6.27
CA SER A 172 13.28 3.15 6.24
C SER A 172 13.97 4.47 5.95
N LYS A 173 15.00 4.77 6.74
CA LYS A 173 15.93 5.89 6.50
C LYS A 173 16.96 5.61 5.40
N ALA A 174 16.86 4.47 4.70
CA ALA A 174 17.84 4.05 3.69
C ALA A 174 18.07 5.12 2.61
N TRP A 175 17.02 5.87 2.26
CA TRP A 175 17.06 6.90 1.22
C TRP A 175 17.00 8.33 1.76
N SER A 176 17.18 8.51 3.07
CA SER A 176 17.24 9.84 3.68
C SER A 176 18.40 10.63 3.08
N GLY A 177 18.11 11.84 2.59
CA GLY A 177 19.11 12.71 1.96
C GLY A 177 19.53 12.32 0.54
N HIS A 178 18.92 11.30 -0.07
CA HIS A 178 19.25 10.85 -1.42
C HIS A 178 19.09 11.97 -2.46
N LYS A 179 20.13 12.20 -3.28
CA LYS A 179 20.15 13.32 -4.26
C LYS A 179 19.06 13.20 -5.31
N GLY A 180 18.75 11.99 -5.77
CA GLY A 180 17.66 11.74 -6.71
C GLY A 180 16.29 12.17 -6.15
N ILE A 181 16.05 11.91 -4.86
CA ILE A 181 14.78 12.27 -4.22
C ILE A 181 14.67 13.79 -4.10
N LYS A 182 15.74 14.48 -3.70
CA LYS A 182 15.75 15.95 -3.65
C LYS A 182 15.44 16.58 -5.02
N ARG A 183 16.01 16.03 -6.10
CA ARG A 183 15.73 16.47 -7.47
C ARG A 183 14.26 16.22 -7.86
N LEU A 184 13.73 15.04 -7.55
CA LEU A 184 12.31 14.72 -7.80
C LEU A 184 11.39 15.70 -7.05
N LEU A 185 11.65 15.95 -5.76
CA LEU A 185 10.85 16.88 -4.95
C LEU A 185 10.84 18.30 -5.52
N ALA A 186 12.00 18.81 -5.94
CA ALA A 186 12.08 20.12 -6.59
C ALA A 186 11.24 20.16 -7.88
N ARG A 187 11.36 19.13 -8.72
CA ARG A 187 10.59 19.01 -9.97
C ARG A 187 9.08 18.92 -9.73
N LEU A 188 8.64 18.17 -8.70
CA LEU A 188 7.22 18.07 -8.33
C LEU A 188 6.66 19.43 -7.89
N GLN A 189 7.44 20.22 -7.15
CA GLN A 189 7.05 21.57 -6.74
C GLN A 189 6.89 22.52 -7.94
N GLU A 190 7.76 22.42 -8.93
CA GLU A 190 7.71 23.24 -10.15
C GLU A 190 6.46 23.00 -10.99
N THR A 191 5.81 21.82 -10.90
CA THR A 191 4.60 21.52 -11.67
C THR A 191 3.38 22.35 -11.28
N GLY A 192 3.35 22.92 -10.07
CA GLY A 192 2.16 23.60 -9.53
C GLY A 192 0.95 22.70 -9.28
N ASN A 193 1.07 21.37 -9.46
CA ASN A 193 -0.02 20.43 -9.25
C ASN A 193 -0.20 20.16 -7.74
N GLY A 194 -1.38 20.48 -7.21
CA GLY A 194 -1.68 20.36 -5.78
C GLY A 194 -1.65 18.92 -5.24
N GLU A 195 -2.08 17.94 -6.04
CA GLU A 195 -2.05 16.52 -5.65
C GLU A 195 -0.61 16.01 -5.58
N LEU A 196 0.19 16.27 -6.63
CA LEU A 196 1.60 15.90 -6.64
C LEU A 196 2.40 16.61 -5.54
N SER A 197 2.05 17.86 -5.23
CA SER A 197 2.66 18.60 -4.12
C SER A 197 2.37 17.94 -2.76
N ALA A 198 1.15 17.44 -2.55
CA ALA A 198 0.81 16.71 -1.33
C ALA A 198 1.58 15.38 -1.23
N SER A 199 1.66 14.61 -2.32
CA SER A 199 2.47 13.39 -2.37
C SER A 199 3.97 13.67 -2.19
N ALA A 200 4.49 14.78 -2.72
CA ALA A 200 5.87 15.21 -2.52
C ALA A 200 6.17 15.49 -1.05
N GLN A 201 5.26 16.18 -0.34
CA GLN A 201 5.39 16.41 1.10
C GLN A 201 5.44 15.11 1.90
N GLN A 202 4.62 14.12 1.54
CA GLN A 202 4.66 12.79 2.15
C GLN A 202 6.00 12.09 1.91
N VAL A 203 6.52 12.14 0.68
CA VAL A 203 7.83 11.56 0.34
C VAL A 203 8.95 12.23 1.13
N ASP A 204 8.94 13.56 1.22
CA ASP A 204 9.95 14.33 1.96
C ASP A 204 9.92 14.03 3.47
N ALA A 205 8.72 13.91 4.04
CA ALA A 205 8.54 13.50 5.44
C ALA A 205 9.06 12.08 5.69
N LEU A 206 8.77 11.13 4.79
CA LEU A 206 9.25 9.75 4.88
C LEU A 206 10.77 9.65 4.77
N CYS A 207 11.38 10.54 3.99
CA CYS A 207 12.82 10.65 3.84
C CYS A 207 13.51 11.37 5.01
N GLY A 208 12.77 11.75 6.05
CA GLY A 208 13.32 12.26 7.30
C GLY A 208 13.38 13.78 7.40
N ASN A 209 12.66 14.54 6.57
CA ASN A 209 12.59 15.98 6.73
C ASN A 209 11.67 16.35 7.92
N PRO A 210 12.22 16.88 9.03
CA PRO A 210 11.43 17.15 10.24
C PRO A 210 10.36 18.24 9.99
N ARG A 211 10.60 19.19 9.08
CA ARG A 211 9.59 20.21 8.75
C ARG A 211 8.39 19.61 8.04
N ALA A 212 8.63 18.71 7.10
CA ALA A 212 7.57 18.00 6.39
C ALA A 212 6.79 17.07 7.34
N GLN A 213 7.48 16.38 8.25
CA GLN A 213 6.84 15.55 9.28
C GLN A 213 5.93 16.39 10.19
N SER A 214 6.44 17.50 10.73
CA SER A 214 5.64 18.41 11.56
C SER A 214 4.46 19.01 10.80
N ALA A 215 4.61 19.33 9.51
CA ALA A 215 3.53 19.86 8.68
C ALA A 215 2.39 18.84 8.49
N ILE A 216 2.72 17.55 8.31
CA ILE A 216 1.72 16.48 8.22
C ILE A 216 0.98 16.32 9.54
N LEU A 217 1.68 16.32 10.67
CA LEU A 217 1.03 16.21 11.99
C LEU A 217 0.15 17.44 12.29
N ALA A 218 0.62 18.64 11.97
CA ALA A 218 -0.16 19.86 12.13
C ALA A 218 -1.45 19.85 11.29
N ARG A 219 -1.43 19.19 10.11
CA ARG A 219 -2.63 19.02 9.28
C ARG A 219 -3.73 18.24 10.00
N ILE A 220 -3.38 17.22 10.79
CA ILE A 220 -4.35 16.39 11.52
C ILE A 220 -5.17 17.25 12.50
N SER A 221 -4.50 18.17 13.19
CA SER A 221 -5.10 19.03 14.21
C SER A 221 -5.67 20.34 13.67
N ASN A 222 -5.60 20.60 12.36
CA ASN A 222 -6.09 21.84 11.76
C ASN A 222 -7.61 21.74 11.46
N PRO A 223 -8.48 22.48 12.17
CA PRO A 223 -9.92 22.43 11.91
C PRO A 223 -10.32 23.04 10.56
N GLU A 224 -9.51 23.94 10.01
CA GLU A 224 -9.74 24.59 8.72
C GLU A 224 -9.33 23.69 7.53
N ALA A 225 -8.60 22.60 7.79
CA ALA A 225 -8.22 21.68 6.74
C ALA A 225 -9.41 20.80 6.32
N PRO A 226 -9.59 20.52 5.01
CA PRO A 226 -10.60 19.60 4.54
C PRO A 226 -10.49 18.24 5.23
N GLU A 227 -11.63 17.63 5.62
CA GLU A 227 -11.64 16.36 6.34
C GLU A 227 -10.87 15.25 5.59
N ALA A 228 -10.99 15.21 4.26
CA ALA A 228 -10.26 14.27 3.41
C ALA A 228 -8.72 14.43 3.50
N ASP A 229 -8.22 15.66 3.67
CA ASP A 229 -6.78 15.91 3.88
C ASP A 229 -6.34 15.43 5.26
N ARG A 230 -7.16 15.69 6.29
CA ARG A 230 -6.91 15.26 7.66
C ARG A 230 -6.87 13.73 7.76
N LEU A 231 -7.81 13.04 7.12
CA LEU A 231 -7.84 11.57 7.01
C LEU A 231 -6.59 11.03 6.32
N ARG A 232 -6.17 11.63 5.21
CA ARG A 232 -4.92 11.25 4.52
C ARG A 232 -3.70 11.42 5.42
N ALA A 233 -3.63 12.50 6.20
CA ALA A 233 -2.54 12.73 7.15
C ALA A 233 -2.55 11.69 8.30
N ILE A 234 -3.72 11.34 8.84
CA ILE A 234 -3.89 10.30 9.87
C ILE A 234 -3.44 8.93 9.36
N LEU A 235 -3.80 8.55 8.14
CA LEU A 235 -3.38 7.26 7.59
C LEU A 235 -1.87 7.23 7.32
N PHE A 236 -1.28 8.37 6.96
CA PHE A 236 0.15 8.48 6.70
C PHE A 236 1.01 8.24 7.95
N THR A 237 0.50 8.48 9.16
CA THR A 237 1.27 8.24 10.39
C THR A 237 1.67 6.77 10.57
N ARG A 238 0.93 5.83 9.94
CA ARG A 238 1.22 4.38 9.97
C ARG A 238 2.60 4.03 9.41
N VAL A 239 3.06 4.81 8.43
CA VAL A 239 4.40 4.64 7.82
C VAL A 239 5.45 5.59 8.40
N LEU A 240 5.05 6.44 9.36
CA LEU A 240 5.90 7.42 10.04
C LEU A 240 5.71 7.37 11.57
N PRO A 241 6.03 6.24 12.23
CA PRO A 241 5.84 6.10 13.67
C PRO A 241 6.80 7.02 14.43
N SER A 242 6.26 7.86 15.32
CA SER A 242 7.00 8.75 16.21
C SER A 242 6.18 9.06 17.47
N ASP A 243 6.83 9.53 18.54
CA ASP A 243 6.12 9.96 19.76
C ASP A 243 5.15 11.12 19.44
N ALA A 244 5.57 12.05 18.57
CA ALA A 244 4.73 13.15 18.10
C ALA A 244 3.51 12.66 17.31
N ALA A 245 3.67 11.64 16.46
CA ALA A 245 2.55 11.04 15.74
C ALA A 245 1.56 10.38 16.71
N ARG A 246 2.04 9.60 17.69
CA ARG A 246 1.19 8.95 18.70
C ARG A 246 0.42 9.96 19.54
N GLY A 247 1.10 11.00 20.02
CA GLY A 247 0.45 12.09 20.76
C GLY A 247 -0.61 12.83 19.93
N THR A 248 -0.34 13.07 18.64
CA THR A 248 -1.28 13.74 17.73
C THR A 248 -2.52 12.86 17.46
N LEU A 249 -2.34 11.56 17.22
CA LEU A 249 -3.44 10.63 17.02
C LEU A 249 -4.30 10.48 18.28
N LEU A 250 -3.66 10.41 19.46
CA LEU A 250 -4.37 10.34 20.74
C LEU A 250 -5.24 11.59 20.96
N ALA A 251 -4.71 12.79 20.68
CA ALA A 251 -5.48 14.03 20.76
C ALA A 251 -6.65 14.05 19.76
N ALA A 252 -6.52 13.38 18.61
CA ALA A 252 -7.56 13.29 17.60
C ALA A 252 -8.74 12.35 17.97
N LEU A 253 -8.62 11.56 19.04
CA LEU A 253 -9.71 10.67 19.52
C LEU A 253 -10.86 11.43 20.23
N ASN A 254 -10.67 12.72 20.50
CA ASN A 254 -11.66 13.54 21.18
C ASN A 254 -12.99 13.63 20.39
N ALA A 255 -14.11 13.62 21.11
CA ALA A 255 -15.47 13.74 20.59
C ALA A 255 -15.76 15.04 19.81
N THR A 256 -14.91 16.05 19.90
CA THR A 256 -15.01 17.26 19.07
C THR A 256 -14.64 17.03 17.60
N ASN A 257 -13.90 15.97 17.30
CA ASN A 257 -13.63 15.55 15.92
C ASN A 257 -14.80 14.72 15.36
N SER A 258 -14.90 14.68 14.02
CA SER A 258 -15.87 13.79 13.37
C SER A 258 -15.56 12.32 13.71
N PRO A 259 -16.59 11.46 13.83
CA PRO A 259 -16.40 10.04 14.08
C PRO A 259 -15.43 9.36 13.11
N ALA A 260 -15.45 9.77 11.84
CA ALA A 260 -14.54 9.24 10.81
C ALA A 260 -13.06 9.53 11.16
N LEU A 261 -12.74 10.76 11.57
CA LEU A 261 -11.38 11.14 11.97
C LEU A 261 -10.93 10.45 13.25
N ALA A 262 -11.81 10.36 14.24
CA ALA A 262 -11.47 9.72 15.51
C ALA A 262 -11.25 8.20 15.33
N LEU A 263 -12.10 7.52 14.55
CA LEU A 263 -11.93 6.10 14.24
C LEU A 263 -10.67 5.82 13.41
N ALA A 264 -10.40 6.64 12.39
CA ALA A 264 -9.17 6.53 11.61
C ALA A 264 -7.94 6.75 12.50
N SER A 265 -8.00 7.71 13.43
CA SER A 265 -6.92 7.99 14.36
C SER A 265 -6.68 6.84 15.32
N PHE A 266 -7.74 6.24 15.85
CA PHE A 266 -7.64 5.06 16.71
C PHE A 266 -7.03 3.88 15.93
N GLY A 267 -7.54 3.60 14.72
CA GLY A 267 -6.98 2.54 13.89
C GLY A 267 -5.50 2.74 13.55
N SER A 268 -5.09 3.98 13.24
CA SER A 268 -3.66 4.30 13.07
C SER A 268 -2.86 4.14 14.37
N LEU A 269 -3.43 4.51 15.52
CA LEU A 269 -2.79 4.38 16.83
C LEU A 269 -2.63 2.91 17.23
N GLN A 270 -3.57 2.03 16.86
CA GLN A 270 -3.43 0.59 17.07
C GLN A 270 -2.24 0.00 16.34
N GLU A 271 -1.92 0.49 15.14
CA GLU A 271 -0.79 0.00 14.35
C GLU A 271 0.57 0.50 14.88
N ILE A 272 0.66 1.76 15.32
CA ILE A 272 1.95 2.39 15.70
C ILE A 272 2.17 2.55 17.20
N GLY A 273 1.12 2.38 18.00
CA GLY A 273 1.11 2.58 19.44
C GLY A 273 1.93 1.53 20.18
N ARG A 274 2.38 1.87 21.37
CA ARG A 274 3.09 1.03 22.33
C ARG A 274 2.18 0.79 23.54
N PRO A 275 2.59 -0.02 24.54
CA PRO A 275 1.74 -0.30 25.70
C PRO A 275 1.25 0.95 26.43
N GLU A 276 2.08 2.00 26.51
CA GLU A 276 1.74 3.27 27.15
C GLU A 276 0.58 4.01 26.45
N GLU A 277 0.42 3.88 25.13
CA GLU A 277 -0.73 4.44 24.44
C GLU A 277 -2.03 3.72 24.77
N GLY A 278 -2.00 2.42 25.11
CA GLY A 278 -3.17 1.72 25.62
C GLY A 278 -3.67 2.34 26.94
N VAL A 279 -2.74 2.68 27.84
CA VAL A 279 -3.04 3.41 29.09
C VAL A 279 -3.58 4.81 28.78
N ALA A 280 -2.96 5.51 27.82
CA ALA A 280 -3.37 6.86 27.46
C ALA A 280 -4.77 6.91 26.82
N VAL A 281 -5.14 5.90 26.00
CA VAL A 281 -6.50 5.74 25.45
C VAL A 281 -7.53 5.58 26.57
N VAL A 282 -7.25 4.74 27.56
CA VAL A 282 -8.12 4.60 28.76
C VAL A 282 -8.17 5.90 29.55
N GLY A 283 -7.06 6.64 29.65
CA GLY A 283 -7.01 7.93 30.36
C GLY A 283 -7.90 9.03 29.75
N ILE A 284 -8.24 8.93 28.46
CA ILE A 284 -9.12 9.90 27.77
C ILE A 284 -10.54 9.35 27.52
N TRP A 285 -10.92 8.24 28.17
CA TRP A 285 -12.15 7.48 27.89
C TRP A 285 -13.40 8.35 27.78
N LYS A 286 -13.64 9.18 28.80
CA LYS A 286 -14.80 10.08 28.90
C LYS A 286 -14.86 11.14 27.79
N GLY A 287 -13.72 11.48 27.19
CA GLY A 287 -13.63 12.46 26.11
C GLY A 287 -13.93 11.89 24.72
N MET A 288 -14.10 10.58 24.59
CA MET A 288 -14.35 9.91 23.31
C MET A 288 -15.85 9.79 23.01
N ALA A 289 -16.22 9.89 21.73
CA ALA A 289 -17.59 9.61 21.28
C ALA A 289 -17.94 8.10 21.47
N PRO A 290 -19.22 7.73 21.70
CA PRO A 290 -19.60 6.33 21.96
C PRO A 290 -19.12 5.32 20.92
N VAL A 291 -19.19 5.68 19.63
CA VAL A 291 -18.70 4.82 18.52
C VAL A 291 -17.19 4.58 18.59
N VAL A 292 -16.42 5.57 19.06
CA VAL A 292 -14.98 5.46 19.24
C VAL A 292 -14.65 4.60 20.45
N ARG A 293 -15.42 4.72 21.55
CA ARG A 293 -15.26 3.85 22.72
C ARG A 293 -15.52 2.38 22.40
N ALA A 294 -16.57 2.09 21.63
CA ALA A 294 -16.85 0.73 21.17
C ALA A 294 -15.68 0.15 20.36
N ALA A 295 -15.13 0.92 19.41
CA ALA A 295 -13.93 0.52 18.67
C ALA A 295 -12.69 0.39 19.58
N ALA A 296 -12.55 1.26 20.58
CA ALA A 296 -11.45 1.23 21.54
C ALA A 296 -11.47 -0.03 22.42
N ILE A 297 -12.65 -0.49 22.84
CA ILE A 297 -12.81 -1.74 23.59
C ILE A 297 -12.29 -2.92 22.78
N GLU A 298 -12.79 -3.09 21.55
CA GLU A 298 -12.35 -4.16 20.64
C GLU A 298 -10.84 -4.08 20.42
N GLY A 299 -10.33 -2.87 20.18
CA GLY A 299 -8.93 -2.67 19.88
C GLY A 299 -7.97 -2.90 21.05
N LEU A 300 -8.37 -2.53 22.27
CA LEU A 300 -7.61 -2.80 23.49
C LEU A 300 -7.64 -4.28 23.87
N ALA A 301 -8.76 -4.97 23.62
CA ALA A 301 -8.91 -6.41 23.91
C ALA A 301 -8.14 -7.27 22.89
N ALA A 302 -8.15 -6.90 21.61
CA ALA A 302 -7.49 -7.66 20.54
C ALA A 302 -5.95 -7.61 20.60
N ARG A 303 -5.36 -6.63 21.30
CA ARG A 303 -3.90 -6.44 21.36
C ARG A 303 -3.36 -6.85 22.75
N PRO A 304 -2.58 -7.95 22.85
CA PRO A 304 -2.13 -8.49 24.14
C PRO A 304 -1.44 -7.48 25.06
N ASP A 305 -0.64 -6.58 24.50
CA ASP A 305 0.10 -5.55 25.26
C ASP A 305 -0.81 -4.44 25.82
N TRP A 306 -2.04 -4.32 25.32
CA TRP A 306 -3.01 -3.29 25.73
C TRP A 306 -4.07 -3.82 26.69
N ILE A 307 -4.26 -5.14 26.74
CA ILE A 307 -5.17 -5.80 27.68
C ILE A 307 -4.95 -5.33 29.13
N PRO A 308 -3.71 -5.21 29.65
CA PRO A 308 -3.50 -4.72 31.02
C PRO A 308 -4.10 -3.33 31.27
N ALA A 309 -4.05 -2.43 30.27
CA ALA A 309 -4.62 -1.09 30.37
C ALA A 309 -6.16 -1.13 30.43
N LEU A 310 -6.80 -1.95 29.56
CA LEU A 310 -8.26 -2.13 29.58
C LEU A 310 -8.73 -2.69 30.92
N LEU A 311 -8.08 -3.74 31.43
CA LEU A 311 -8.44 -4.33 32.71
C LEU A 311 -8.27 -3.34 33.87
N SER A 312 -7.20 -2.54 33.86
CA SER A 312 -7.02 -1.49 34.87
C SER A 312 -8.09 -0.40 34.77
N GLY A 313 -8.53 -0.05 33.56
CA GLY A 313 -9.65 0.87 33.34
C GLY A 313 -10.99 0.34 33.85
N LEU A 314 -11.23 -0.97 33.72
CA LEU A 314 -12.42 -1.63 34.27
C LEU A 314 -12.38 -1.70 35.80
N GLU A 315 -11.20 -1.94 36.38
CA GLU A 315 -10.99 -2.00 37.84
C GLU A 315 -11.15 -0.63 38.50
N SER A 316 -10.65 0.42 37.86
CA SER A 316 -10.78 1.80 38.36
C SER A 316 -12.16 2.41 38.09
N GLY A 317 -12.98 1.76 37.27
CA GLY A 317 -14.28 2.26 36.84
C GLY A 317 -14.22 3.37 35.79
N GLU A 318 -13.06 3.62 35.19
CA GLU A 318 -12.93 4.55 34.05
C GLU A 318 -13.64 3.99 32.81
N VAL A 319 -13.60 2.67 32.63
CA VAL A 319 -14.37 1.92 31.64
C VAL A 319 -15.47 1.16 32.36
N ALA A 320 -16.73 1.36 31.96
CA ALA A 320 -17.83 0.63 32.58
C ALA A 320 -17.88 -0.81 32.04
N LYS A 321 -18.10 -1.79 32.92
CA LYS A 321 -18.27 -3.21 32.52
C LYS A 321 -19.37 -3.41 31.48
N GLY A 322 -20.44 -2.61 31.55
CA GLY A 322 -21.55 -2.66 30.59
C GLY A 322 -21.22 -2.13 29.19
N GLU A 323 -20.07 -1.47 29.00
CA GLU A 323 -19.60 -1.09 27.66
C GLU A 323 -18.89 -2.25 26.94
N LEU A 324 -18.48 -3.31 27.65
CA LEU A 324 -17.80 -4.46 27.05
C LEU A 324 -18.70 -5.16 26.02
N THR A 325 -18.14 -5.39 24.83
CA THR A 325 -18.79 -6.15 23.77
C THR A 325 -18.56 -7.66 23.96
N GLY A 326 -19.42 -8.47 23.32
CA GLY A 326 -19.28 -9.93 23.37
C GLY A 326 -17.92 -10.42 22.84
N ASN A 327 -17.44 -9.83 21.74
CA ASN A 327 -16.14 -10.17 21.15
C ASN A 327 -14.99 -9.82 22.10
N ALA A 328 -15.00 -8.62 22.70
CA ALA A 328 -13.96 -8.24 23.66
C ALA A 328 -13.94 -9.14 24.90
N ILE A 329 -15.10 -9.59 25.39
CA ILE A 329 -15.16 -10.56 26.49
C ILE A 329 -14.55 -11.90 26.05
N GLN A 330 -14.85 -12.36 24.83
CA GLN A 330 -14.29 -13.59 24.28
C GLN A 330 -12.76 -13.49 24.14
N ASP A 331 -12.24 -12.39 23.59
CA ASP A 331 -10.80 -12.16 23.42
C ASP A 331 -10.06 -12.11 24.77
N LEU A 332 -10.65 -11.44 25.76
CA LEU A 332 -10.10 -11.39 27.12
C LEU A 332 -10.06 -12.79 27.76
N ARG A 333 -11.12 -13.59 27.59
CA ARG A 333 -11.20 -14.99 28.07
C ARG A 333 -10.34 -15.96 27.26
N ALA A 334 -9.97 -15.62 26.03
CA ALA A 334 -9.07 -16.43 25.21
C ALA A 334 -7.57 -16.13 25.50
N SER A 335 -7.26 -15.15 26.34
CA SER A 335 -5.88 -14.75 26.63
C SER A 335 -5.05 -15.91 27.20
N PRO A 336 -3.86 -16.21 26.66
CA PRO A 336 -2.99 -17.26 27.18
C PRO A 336 -2.29 -16.86 28.48
N ASN A 337 -2.38 -15.60 28.91
CA ASN A 337 -1.68 -15.09 30.09
C ASN A 337 -2.49 -15.40 31.38
N PRO A 338 -1.95 -16.19 32.33
CA PRO A 338 -2.65 -16.55 33.57
C PRO A 338 -3.03 -15.35 34.44
N LEU A 339 -2.20 -14.29 34.43
CA LEU A 339 -2.47 -13.06 35.19
C LEU A 339 -3.66 -12.29 34.61
N VAL A 340 -3.78 -12.27 33.29
CA VAL A 340 -4.95 -11.69 32.60
C VAL A 340 -6.19 -12.50 32.93
N GLN A 341 -6.13 -13.83 32.87
CA GLN A 341 -7.25 -14.72 33.19
C GLN A 341 -7.77 -14.55 34.61
N ALA A 342 -6.86 -14.41 35.59
CA ALA A 342 -7.22 -14.17 36.98
C ALA A 342 -8.02 -12.86 37.14
N ARG A 343 -7.55 -11.77 36.52
CA ARG A 343 -8.22 -10.46 36.54
C ARG A 343 -9.57 -10.51 35.82
N VAL A 344 -9.63 -11.15 34.65
CA VAL A 344 -10.88 -11.34 33.88
C VAL A 344 -11.91 -12.11 34.71
N THR A 345 -11.50 -13.20 35.36
CA THR A 345 -12.38 -14.00 36.23
C THR A 345 -12.92 -13.17 37.41
N GLN A 346 -12.07 -12.35 38.03
CA GLN A 346 -12.46 -11.49 39.13
C GLN A 346 -13.45 -10.40 38.69
N LEU A 347 -13.27 -9.84 37.50
CA LEU A 347 -14.09 -8.75 36.99
C LEU A 347 -15.43 -9.20 36.39
N LEU A 348 -15.43 -10.32 35.65
CA LEU A 348 -16.57 -10.78 34.84
C LEU A 348 -17.22 -12.07 35.35
N GLY A 349 -16.63 -12.74 36.34
CA GLY A 349 -17.06 -14.05 36.82
C GLY A 349 -16.53 -15.21 35.95
N ARG A 350 -16.60 -16.43 36.50
CA ARG A 350 -16.45 -17.67 35.71
C ARG A 350 -17.76 -17.92 34.97
N GLU A 351 -17.67 -18.44 33.75
CA GLU A 351 -18.84 -19.02 33.06
C GLU A 351 -19.42 -20.18 33.86
#